data_AF-A0A4Y2D7D9-F1
#
_entry.id   AF-A0A4Y2D7D9-F1
#
_cell.length_a   1.000
_cell.length_b   1.000
_cell.length_c   1.000
_cell.angle_alpha   90.00
_cell.angle_beta   90.00
_cell.angle_gamma   90.00
#
_symmetry.space_group_name_H-M   'P 1'
#
loop_
_entity.id
_entity.type
_entity.pdbx_description
1 polymer ?
#
loop_
_entity_poly.entity_id
_entity_poly.type
_entity_poly.pdbx_seq_one_letter_code
_entity_poly.pdbx_strand_id
1 'polypeptide(L)'
;MGKSKKFPFSGRPSEQKVFNENNYDTFFIIKRKSSSHETFHTVSPFLIENAISGYLGDVPSVKKLRSGDLLVEVISRKQAQIILKLNSLGSIPVTITAHSSLNFCKGVVSCGELFNTPIEEITEKLKNQGVTHVHFSL
;
A
#
# COMPACT_ATOMS: atom_id res chain seq x y z
N MET A 1 -22.20 44.75 8.38
CA MET A 1 -21.56 43.82 7.42
C MET A 1 -20.32 43.20 8.05
N GLY A 2 -20.49 42.11 8.81
CA GLY A 2 -19.37 41.40 9.43
C GLY A 2 -18.88 40.29 8.50
N LYS A 3 -17.62 40.35 8.06
CA LYS A 3 -17.03 39.32 7.20
C LYS A 3 -16.72 38.07 8.02
N SER A 4 -17.31 36.94 7.65
CA SER A 4 -17.05 35.62 8.20
C SER A 4 -15.57 35.23 8.00
N LYS A 5 -14.83 34.99 9.09
CA LYS A 5 -13.49 34.38 9.02
C LYS A 5 -13.63 32.92 8.61
N LYS A 6 -13.01 32.56 7.48
CA LYS A 6 -12.96 31.18 6.98
C LYS A 6 -11.86 30.41 7.74
N PHE A 7 -12.26 29.24 8.22
CA PHE A 7 -11.58 28.03 8.70
C PHE A 7 -10.03 27.99 8.80
N PRO A 8 -9.48 27.32 9.84
CA PRO A 8 -8.08 27.39 10.24
C PRO A 8 -7.07 26.62 9.35
N PHE A 9 -7.53 25.88 8.34
CA PHE A 9 -6.65 25.13 7.45
C PHE A 9 -6.80 25.64 6.02
N SER A 10 -5.87 26.47 5.55
CA SER A 10 -5.86 27.06 4.20
C SER A 10 -5.40 26.09 3.10
N GLY A 11 -5.56 24.79 3.30
CA GLY A 11 -5.46 23.82 2.20
C GLY A 11 -6.67 23.96 1.28
N ARG A 12 -6.50 23.76 -0.03
CA ARG A 12 -7.66 23.49 -0.89
C ARG A 12 -8.48 22.39 -0.20
N PRO A 13 -9.83 22.45 -0.17
CA PRO A 13 -10.59 21.27 0.18
C PRO A 13 -10.16 20.18 -0.80
N SER A 14 -9.35 19.24 -0.33
CA SER A 14 -9.36 17.92 -0.94
C SER A 14 -10.80 17.51 -0.91
N GLU A 15 -11.36 17.12 -2.06
CA GLU A 15 -12.62 16.40 -2.07
C GLU A 15 -12.52 15.38 -0.94
N GLN A 16 -13.42 15.48 0.04
CA GLN A 16 -13.56 14.48 1.07
C GLN A 16 -13.96 13.20 0.34
N LYS A 17 -12.97 12.48 -0.21
CA LYS A 17 -13.12 11.07 -0.49
C LYS A 17 -13.42 10.50 0.86
N VAL A 18 -14.70 10.23 1.10
CA VAL A 18 -15.16 9.37 2.17
C VAL A 18 -14.21 8.18 2.15
N PHE A 19 -13.41 8.05 3.20
CA PHE A 19 -12.56 6.87 3.36
C PHE A 19 -13.53 5.71 3.52
N ASN A 20 -13.83 5.05 2.42
CA ASN A 20 -14.64 3.86 2.43
C ASN A 20 -13.92 2.86 3.33
N GLU A 21 -14.64 2.26 4.27
CA GLU A 21 -14.19 1.19 5.18
C GLU A 21 -13.76 -0.11 4.44
N ASN A 22 -13.58 -0.02 3.12
CA ASN A 22 -13.24 -1.08 2.20
C ASN A 22 -11.87 -0.86 1.55
N ASN A 23 -10.93 -0.18 2.22
CA ASN A 23 -9.55 -0.15 1.76
C ASN A 23 -8.92 -1.55 1.85
N TYR A 24 -8.21 -1.94 0.80
CA TYR A 24 -7.40 -3.14 0.72
C TYR A 24 -6.03 -2.73 0.14
N ASP A 25 -4.99 -3.47 0.50
CA ASP A 25 -3.68 -3.28 -0.11
C ASP A 25 -3.76 -3.62 -1.60
N THR A 26 -3.19 -2.77 -2.44
CA THR A 26 -3.18 -2.93 -3.90
C THR A 26 -1.86 -3.50 -4.38
N PHE A 27 -0.76 -3.20 -3.69
CA PHE A 27 0.59 -3.63 -4.04
C PHE A 27 1.07 -4.73 -3.09
N PHE A 28 1.49 -5.86 -3.65
CA PHE A 28 2.00 -7.00 -2.91
C PHE A 28 3.38 -7.40 -3.40
N ILE A 29 4.20 -7.89 -2.46
CA ILE A 29 5.50 -8.49 -2.72
C ILE A 29 5.39 -9.99 -2.57
N ILE A 30 5.78 -10.71 -3.61
CA ILE A 30 5.89 -12.17 -3.61
C ILE A 30 7.38 -12.52 -3.54
N LYS A 31 7.77 -13.16 -2.44
CA LYS A 31 9.12 -13.66 -2.21
C LYS A 31 9.17 -15.16 -2.37
N ARG A 32 10.23 -15.67 -2.97
CA ARG A 32 10.45 -17.11 -3.08
C ARG A 32 10.92 -17.66 -1.73
N LYS A 33 10.34 -18.76 -1.29
CA LYS A 33 10.77 -19.48 -0.10
C LYS A 33 11.77 -20.55 -0.52
N SER A 34 13.06 -20.23 -0.55
CA SER A 34 14.13 -21.14 -0.97
C SER A 34 15.23 -21.23 0.09
N SER A 35 15.83 -22.43 0.22
CA SER A 35 17.01 -22.64 1.08
C SER A 35 18.32 -22.26 0.37
N SER A 36 18.28 -22.08 -0.94
CA SER A 36 19.43 -21.88 -1.84
C SER A 36 19.50 -20.46 -2.43
N HIS A 37 18.85 -19.47 -1.81
CA HIS A 37 18.80 -18.07 -2.28
C HIS A 37 18.29 -17.88 -3.72
N GLU A 38 17.51 -18.84 -4.23
CA GLU A 38 16.89 -18.74 -5.54
C GLU A 38 15.90 -17.57 -5.61
N THR A 39 15.89 -16.86 -6.73
CA THR A 39 15.03 -15.70 -6.99
C THR A 39 14.12 -15.93 -8.19
N PHE A 40 13.28 -14.94 -8.53
CA PHE A 40 12.48 -14.96 -9.75
C PHE A 40 13.25 -14.46 -10.99
N HIS A 41 14.51 -14.05 -10.87
CA HIS A 41 15.29 -13.63 -12.05
C HIS A 41 15.48 -14.78 -13.04
N THR A 42 15.71 -15.99 -12.54
CA THR A 42 15.90 -17.20 -13.35
C THR A 42 14.60 -17.82 -13.85
N VAL A 43 13.45 -17.39 -13.32
CA VAL A 43 12.14 -17.92 -13.71
C VAL A 43 11.65 -17.22 -14.98
N SER A 44 11.14 -17.98 -15.96
CA SER A 44 10.59 -17.42 -17.20
C SER A 44 9.48 -16.39 -16.91
N PRO A 45 9.50 -15.20 -17.56
CA PRO A 45 8.45 -14.20 -17.39
C PRO A 45 7.06 -14.73 -17.82
N PHE A 46 6.98 -15.55 -18.86
CA PHE A 46 5.73 -16.17 -19.30
C PHE A 46 5.17 -17.16 -18.26
N LEU A 47 6.04 -17.88 -17.55
CA LEU A 47 5.61 -18.78 -16.49
C LEU A 47 5.05 -18.00 -15.29
N ILE A 48 5.68 -16.87 -14.97
CA ILE A 48 5.19 -15.96 -13.93
C ILE A 48 3.84 -15.39 -14.31
N GLU A 49 3.70 -14.85 -15.52
CA GLU A 49 2.45 -14.31 -16.03
C GLU A 49 1.33 -15.36 -16.00
N ASN A 50 1.56 -16.54 -16.57
CA ASN A 50 0.57 -17.63 -16.58
C ASN A 50 0.16 -18.06 -15.16
N ALA A 51 1.12 -18.15 -14.23
CA ALA A 51 0.82 -18.51 -12.84
C ALA A 51 -0.05 -17.44 -12.17
N ILE A 52 0.30 -16.16 -12.33
CA ILE A 52 -0.46 -15.06 -11.74
C ILE A 52 -1.87 -14.97 -12.35
N SER A 53 -1.98 -15.03 -13.68
CA SER A 53 -3.27 -15.01 -14.37
C SER A 53 -4.13 -16.22 -14.02
N GLY A 54 -3.54 -17.38 -13.77
CA GLY A 54 -4.26 -18.57 -13.30
C GLY A 54 -4.92 -18.40 -11.92
N TYR A 55 -4.31 -17.61 -11.02
CA TYR A 55 -4.85 -17.38 -9.68
C TYR A 55 -5.72 -16.13 -9.58
N LEU A 56 -5.30 -15.03 -10.22
CA LEU A 56 -5.87 -13.70 -10.04
C LEU A 56 -6.64 -13.20 -11.28
N GLY A 57 -6.50 -13.88 -12.42
CA GLY A 57 -6.93 -13.35 -13.72
C GLY A 57 -6.09 -12.16 -14.13
N ASP A 58 -6.70 -11.23 -14.87
CA ASP A 58 -6.03 -10.01 -15.31
C ASP A 58 -5.69 -9.11 -14.13
N VAL A 59 -4.43 -8.70 -14.08
CA VAL A 59 -3.87 -7.77 -13.10
C VAL A 59 -3.16 -6.62 -13.82
N PRO A 60 -3.07 -5.41 -13.24
CA PRO A 60 -2.54 -4.24 -13.93
C PRO A 60 -1.04 -4.35 -14.18
N SER A 61 -0.32 -4.98 -13.26
CA SER A 61 1.13 -5.01 -13.30
C SER A 61 1.69 -6.18 -12.51
N VAL A 62 2.62 -6.90 -13.14
CA VAL A 62 3.54 -7.85 -12.51
C VAL A 62 4.96 -7.45 -12.90
N LYS A 63 5.80 -7.14 -11.91
CA LYS A 63 7.16 -6.64 -12.13
C LYS A 63 8.17 -7.43 -11.32
N LYS A 64 9.28 -7.83 -11.95
CA LYS A 64 10.46 -8.34 -11.23
C LYS A 64 11.21 -7.15 -10.62
N LEU A 65 11.50 -7.24 -9.33
CA LEU A 65 12.31 -6.24 -8.64
C LEU A 65 13.80 -6.58 -8.73
N ARG A 66 14.65 -5.56 -8.51
CA ARG A 66 16.11 -5.75 -8.42
C ARG A 66 16.49 -6.71 -7.28
N SER A 67 15.67 -6.81 -6.24
CA SER A 67 15.86 -7.78 -5.14
C SER A 67 15.72 -9.24 -5.58
N GLY A 68 15.12 -9.50 -6.74
CA GLY A 68 14.78 -10.86 -7.17
C GLY A 68 13.35 -11.29 -6.82
N ASP A 69 12.58 -10.44 -6.13
CA ASP A 69 11.17 -10.67 -5.79
C ASP A 69 10.23 -10.20 -6.91
N LEU A 70 8.93 -10.52 -6.79
CA LEU A 70 7.89 -9.96 -7.66
C LEU A 70 7.09 -8.89 -6.92
N LEU A 71 6.80 -7.80 -7.60
CA LEU A 71 5.79 -6.82 -7.25
C LEU A 71 4.55 -7.07 -8.11
N VAL A 72 3.40 -7.25 -7.46
CA VAL A 72 2.11 -7.44 -8.10
C VAL A 72 1.15 -6.36 -7.65
N GLU A 73 0.49 -5.72 -8.60
CA GLU A 73 -0.62 -4.81 -8.37
C GLU A 73 -1.94 -5.56 -8.59
N VAL A 74 -2.95 -5.34 -7.75
CA VAL A 74 -4.28 -5.96 -7.89
C VAL A 74 -5.36 -4.89 -8.04
N ILE A 75 -6.44 -5.24 -8.74
CA ILE A 75 -7.54 -4.30 -9.04
C ILE A 75 -8.63 -4.39 -8.00
N SER A 76 -8.85 -5.56 -7.40
CA SER A 76 -10.02 -5.80 -6.56
C SER A 76 -9.67 -6.38 -5.19
N ARG A 77 -10.54 -6.11 -4.21
CA ARG A 77 -10.47 -6.72 -2.88
C ARG A 77 -10.47 -8.25 -2.94
N LYS A 78 -11.22 -8.85 -3.87
CA LYS A 78 -11.26 -10.31 -4.06
C LYS A 78 -9.87 -10.83 -4.45
N GLN A 79 -9.20 -10.19 -5.41
CA GLN A 79 -7.83 -10.53 -5.78
C GLN A 79 -6.86 -10.35 -4.62
N ALA A 80 -6.96 -9.24 -3.85
CA ALA A 80 -6.15 -9.01 -2.66
C ALA A 80 -6.32 -10.12 -1.60
N GLN A 81 -7.53 -10.62 -1.41
CA GLN A 81 -7.79 -11.73 -0.49
C GLN A 81 -7.29 -13.07 -1.00
N ILE A 82 -7.32 -13.30 -2.32
CA ILE A 82 -6.80 -14.52 -2.94
C ILE A 82 -5.28 -14.53 -2.86
N ILE A 83 -4.62 -13.44 -3.27
CA ILE A 83 -3.15 -13.37 -3.34
C ILE A 83 -2.52 -13.59 -1.96
N LEU A 84 -3.10 -13.05 -0.88
CA LEU A 84 -2.61 -13.26 0.49
C LEU A 84 -2.69 -14.72 0.97
N LYS A 85 -3.53 -15.54 0.35
CA LYS A 85 -3.68 -16.97 0.70
C LYS A 85 -2.77 -17.88 -0.13
N LEU A 86 -2.11 -17.35 -1.16
CA LEU A 86 -1.22 -18.15 -2.00
C LEU A 86 0.08 -18.48 -1.24
N ASN A 87 0.43 -19.76 -1.23
CA ASN A 87 1.68 -20.27 -0.65
C ASN A 87 2.64 -20.80 -1.72
N SER A 88 2.20 -20.89 -2.98
CA SER A 88 3.03 -21.29 -4.11
C SER A 88 2.56 -20.63 -5.41
N LEU A 89 3.52 -20.41 -6.32
CA LEU A 89 3.28 -20.07 -7.72
C LEU A 89 3.75 -21.25 -8.58
N GLY A 90 2.80 -22.05 -9.08
CA GLY A 90 3.10 -23.36 -9.65
C GLY A 90 3.80 -24.25 -8.61
N SER A 91 4.95 -24.82 -8.98
CA SER A 91 5.77 -25.64 -8.08
C SER A 91 6.70 -24.83 -7.17
N ILE A 92 6.71 -23.49 -7.28
CA ILE A 92 7.63 -22.63 -6.52
C ILE A 92 6.94 -22.19 -5.23
N PRO A 93 7.42 -22.56 -4.04
CA PRO A 93 6.88 -22.07 -2.77
C PRO A 93 7.22 -20.59 -2.58
N VAL A 94 6.25 -19.81 -2.08
CA VAL A 94 6.36 -18.36 -1.92
C VAL A 94 5.80 -17.88 -0.58
N THR A 95 6.22 -16.68 -0.18
CA THR A 95 5.60 -15.89 0.88
C THR A 95 5.16 -14.55 0.31
N ILE A 96 4.02 -14.06 0.77
CA ILE A 96 3.38 -12.87 0.21
C ILE A 96 3.11 -11.87 1.31
N THR A 97 3.47 -10.61 1.08
CA THR A 97 3.27 -9.51 2.02
C THR A 97 2.80 -8.27 1.30
N ALA A 98 1.97 -7.45 1.93
CA ALA A 98 1.67 -6.12 1.42
C ALA A 98 2.95 -5.28 1.28
N HIS A 99 3.03 -4.45 0.25
CA HIS A 99 4.16 -3.55 0.06
C HIS A 99 4.11 -2.39 1.07
N SER A 100 5.21 -2.15 1.78
CA SER A 100 5.25 -1.22 2.92
C SER A 100 5.16 0.27 2.57
N SER A 101 5.49 0.64 1.32
CA SER A 101 5.50 2.05 0.89
C SER A 101 4.45 2.36 -0.18
N LEU A 102 4.40 1.64 -1.30
CA LEU A 102 3.42 1.84 -2.38
C LEU A 102 1.94 1.80 -1.97
N ASN A 103 1.56 1.13 -0.87
CA ASN A 103 0.19 1.16 -0.35
C ASN A 103 -0.10 2.40 0.52
N PHE A 104 0.90 3.23 0.76
CA PHE A 104 0.83 4.42 1.59
C PHE A 104 1.34 5.64 0.80
N CYS A 105 0.92 6.82 1.24
CA CYS A 105 1.49 8.07 0.78
C CYS A 105 1.97 8.88 1.98
N LYS A 106 2.98 9.71 1.76
CA LYS A 106 3.48 10.64 2.78
C LYS A 106 3.12 12.05 2.40
N GLY A 107 2.52 12.79 3.34
CA GLY A 107 2.24 14.22 3.21
C GLY A 107 2.96 15.02 4.29
N VAL A 108 3.11 16.33 4.05
CA VAL A 108 3.64 17.27 5.04
C VAL A 108 2.60 18.36 5.24
N VAL A 109 2.34 18.69 6.51
CA VAL A 109 1.42 19.77 6.91
C VAL A 109 2.17 20.68 7.88
N SER A 110 2.14 21.99 7.63
CA SER A 110 2.70 23.00 8.53
C SER A 110 1.60 23.56 9.42
N CYS A 111 1.69 23.34 10.73
CA CYS A 111 0.74 23.85 11.72
C CYS A 111 1.46 24.14 13.04
N GLY A 112 1.59 25.42 13.40
CA GLY A 112 2.28 25.82 14.64
C GLY A 112 1.52 25.45 15.92
N GLU A 113 0.20 25.33 15.84
CA GLU A 113 -0.66 25.00 17.00
C GLU A 113 -0.47 23.56 17.49
N LEU A 114 -0.07 22.64 16.60
CA LEU A 114 0.14 21.23 16.94
C LEU A 114 1.52 20.95 17.56
N PHE A 115 2.40 21.96 17.68
CA PHE A 115 3.78 21.76 18.12
C PHE A 115 3.89 21.14 19.54
N ASN A 116 2.96 21.49 20.43
CA ASN A 116 2.92 20.95 21.79
C ASN A 116 1.94 19.78 21.96
N THR A 117 1.29 19.33 20.88
CA THR A 117 0.34 18.21 20.92
C THR A 117 1.12 16.90 20.76
N PRO A 118 0.89 15.89 21.61
CA PRO A 118 1.57 14.60 21.47
C PRO A 118 1.19 13.90 20.16
N ILE A 119 2.15 13.20 19.55
CA ILE A 119 2.00 12.55 18.24
C ILE A 119 0.85 11.53 18.25
N GLU A 120 0.67 10.84 19.37
CA GLU A 120 -0.37 9.84 19.58
C GLU A 120 -1.76 10.48 19.48
N GLU A 121 -1.96 11.64 20.11
CA GLU A 121 -3.22 12.38 20.05
C GLU A 121 -3.50 12.88 18.62
N ILE A 122 -2.49 13.43 17.94
CA ILE A 122 -2.63 13.88 16.54
C ILE A 122 -3.02 12.70 15.65
N THR A 123 -2.34 11.56 15.79
CA THR A 123 -2.61 10.35 15.00
C THR A 123 -4.01 9.82 15.27
N GLU A 124 -4.44 9.77 16.53
CA GLU A 124 -5.77 9.32 16.91
C GLU A 124 -6.87 10.23 16.31
N LYS A 125 -6.72 11.55 16.43
CA LYS A 125 -7.69 12.52 15.91
C LYS A 125 -7.74 12.56 14.38
N LEU A 126 -6.64 12.21 13.71
CA LEU A 126 -6.56 12.16 12.25
C LEU A 126 -6.83 10.75 11.65
N LYS A 127 -7.07 9.74 12.49
CA LYS A 127 -7.34 8.37 12.03
C LYS A 127 -8.51 8.28 11.06
N ASN A 128 -9.57 9.07 11.29
CA ASN A 128 -10.74 9.15 10.40
C ASN A 128 -10.43 9.78 9.03
N GLN A 129 -9.28 10.44 8.89
CA GLN A 129 -8.76 10.94 7.63
C GLN A 129 -7.76 9.97 6.97
N GLY A 130 -7.69 8.72 7.46
CA GLY A 130 -6.79 7.70 6.93
C GLY A 130 -5.31 7.90 7.30
N VAL A 131 -5.01 8.79 8.26
CA VAL A 131 -3.65 8.96 8.76
C VAL A 131 -3.29 7.78 9.66
N THR A 132 -2.23 7.06 9.30
CA THR A 132 -1.75 5.88 10.03
C THR A 132 -0.49 6.15 10.85
N HIS A 133 0.26 7.21 10.51
CA HIS A 133 1.51 7.56 11.19
C HIS A 133 1.78 9.05 11.07
N VAL A 134 2.19 9.68 12.18
CA VAL A 134 2.59 11.09 12.25
C VAL A 134 4.00 11.18 12.85
N HIS A 135 4.80 12.11 12.35
CA HIS A 135 6.06 12.48 12.98
C HIS A 135 6.34 13.96 12.74
N PHE A 136 7.04 14.61 13.67
CA PHE A 136 7.53 15.97 13.43
C PHE A 136 8.73 15.94 12.47
N SER A 137 8.79 16.93 11.59
CA SER A 137 10.01 17.21 10.84
C SER A 137 10.86 18.14 11.70
N LEU A 138 12.01 17.64 12.15
CA LEU A 138 13.04 18.44 12.81
C LEU A 138 13.88 19.17 11.76
#